data_AF-A0A7S4WHQ1-F1
#
_entry.id   AF-A0A7S4WHQ1-F1
#
_cell.length_a   1.000
_cell.length_b   1.000
_cell.length_c   1.000
_cell.angle_alpha   90.00
_cell.angle_beta   90.00
_cell.angle_gamma   90.00
#
_symmetry.space_group_name_H-M   'P 1'
#
loop_
_entity.id
_entity.type
_entity.pdbx_description
1 polymer ?
#
loop_
_entity_poly.entity_id
_entity_poly.type
_entity_poly.pdbx_seq_one_letter_code
_entity_poly.pdbx_strand_id
1 'polypeptide(L)'
;CDNYGARWFMAACIFLSAIPTMMTGLVNTSFGLNVLRLFVGIAGGSFVVCQYWTSSMFTREVAGTANALVAGWGNLGGGVTQVIMGSVLFPLFKWMYGEV
;
A
#
# COMPACT_ATOMS: atom_id res chain seq x y z
N CYS A 1 5.52 2.48 16.98
CA CYS A 1 6.97 2.70 16.79
C CYS A 1 7.72 2.76 18.12
N ASP A 2 7.17 3.44 19.12
CA ASP A 2 7.89 3.74 20.37
C ASP A 2 8.20 2.53 21.26
N ASN A 3 7.30 1.53 21.30
CA ASN A 3 7.50 0.33 22.15
C ASN A 3 8.13 -0.87 21.43
N TYR A 4 7.91 -1.02 20.11
CA TYR A 4 8.27 -2.23 19.35
C TYR A 4 9.23 -1.97 18.18
N GLY A 5 9.69 -0.73 18.01
CA GLY A 5 10.55 -0.31 16.92
C GLY A 5 9.81 -0.15 15.58
N ALA A 6 10.37 0.67 14.70
CA ALA A 6 9.74 0.99 13.41
C ALA A 6 9.78 -0.18 12.42
N ARG A 7 10.82 -1.03 12.49
CA ARG A 7 11.02 -2.16 11.56
C ARG A 7 9.90 -3.20 11.64
N TRP A 8 9.61 -3.69 12.86
CA TRP A 8 8.60 -4.72 13.07
C TRP A 8 7.19 -4.21 12.77
N PHE A 9 6.92 -2.96 13.13
CA PHE A 9 5.63 -2.34 12.87
C PHE A 9 5.39 -2.13 11.36
N MET A 10 6.42 -1.72 10.61
CA MET A 10 6.35 -1.61 9.15
C MET A 10 6.05 -2.96 8.50
N ALA A 11 6.79 -4.01 8.90
CA ALA A 11 6.58 -5.36 8.38
C ALA A 11 5.16 -5.87 8.68
N ALA A 12 4.67 -5.67 9.90
CA ALA A 12 3.32 -6.06 10.30
C ALA A 12 2.23 -5.34 9.50
N CYS A 13 2.36 -4.02 9.30
CA CYS A 13 1.39 -3.25 8.51
C CYS A 13 1.29 -3.73 7.06
N ILE A 14 2.41 -4.04 6.42
CA ILE A 14 2.43 -4.53 5.03
C ILE A 14 1.87 -5.96 4.95
N PHE A 15 2.26 -6.85 5.87
CA PHE A 15 1.75 -8.22 5.88
C PHE A 15 0.24 -8.26 6.12
N LEU A 16 -0.24 -7.48 7.08
CA LEU A 16 -1.65 -7.45 7.44
C LEU A 16 -2.51 -6.85 6.33
N SER A 17 -1.98 -5.91 5.54
CA SER A 17 -2.71 -5.31 4.41
C SER A 17 -2.65 -6.15 3.13
N ALA A 18 -1.61 -6.98 2.95
CA ALA A 18 -1.50 -7.87 1.80
C ALA A 18 -2.62 -8.93 1.76
N ILE A 19 -2.99 -9.48 2.92
CA ILE A 19 -4.05 -10.51 3.05
C ILE A 19 -5.41 -10.00 2.51
N PRO A 20 -6.01 -8.90 3.01
CA PRO A 20 -7.28 -8.41 2.51
C PRO A 20 -7.19 -7.91 1.06
N THR A 21 -6.02 -7.45 0.62
CA THR A 21 -5.81 -7.04 -0.79
C THR A 21 -5.97 -8.23 -1.73
N MET A 22 -5.38 -9.39 -1.42
CA MET A 22 -5.55 -10.62 -2.22
C MET A 22 -6.99 -11.15 -2.20
N MET A 23 -7.67 -11.04 -1.05
CA MET A 23 -9.06 -11.51 -0.90
C MET A 23 -10.08 -10.68 -1.68
N THR A 24 -9.72 -9.48 -2.16
CA THR A 24 -10.63 -8.60 -2.89
C THR A 24 -11.17 -9.25 -4.17
N GLY A 25 -10.43 -10.15 -4.81
CA GLY A 25 -10.87 -10.86 -6.01
C GLY A 25 -11.92 -11.96 -5.79
N LEU A 26 -12.12 -12.44 -4.55
CA LEU A 26 -13.06 -13.53 -4.24
C LEU A 26 -14.44 -13.03 -3.75
N VAL A 27 -14.56 -11.75 -3.43
CA VAL A 27 -15.77 -11.19 -2.83
C VAL A 27 -16.77 -10.77 -3.91
N ASN A 28 -18.01 -11.22 -3.78
CA ASN A 28 -19.10 -10.95 -4.73
C ASN A 28 -20.27 -10.15 -4.13
N THR A 29 -20.14 -9.71 -2.87
CA THR A 29 -21.17 -8.97 -2.14
C THR A 29 -20.70 -7.56 -1.80
N SER A 30 -21.58 -6.56 -1.93
CA SER A 30 -21.27 -5.15 -1.60
C SER A 30 -20.84 -4.95 -0.15
N PHE A 31 -21.44 -5.69 0.79
CA PHE A 31 -21.06 -5.65 2.20
C PHE A 31 -19.62 -6.17 2.41
N GLY A 32 -19.28 -7.31 1.80
CA GLY A 32 -17.92 -7.88 1.86
C GLY A 32 -16.84 -6.95 1.27
N LEU A 33 -17.15 -6.21 0.20
CA LEU A 33 -16.24 -5.22 -0.37
C LEU A 33 -15.96 -4.07 0.60
N ASN A 34 -16.98 -3.57 1.29
CA ASN A 34 -16.82 -2.48 2.26
C ASN A 34 -15.99 -2.91 3.48
N VAL A 35 -16.19 -4.13 3.96
CA VAL A 35 -15.40 -4.70 5.05
C VAL A 35 -13.92 -4.86 4.65
N LEU A 36 -13.64 -5.40 3.47
CA LEU A 36 -12.26 -5.54 2.98
C LEU A 36 -11.57 -4.18 2.83
N ARG A 37 -12.26 -3.16 2.29
CA ARG A 37 -11.72 -1.81 2.15
C ARG A 37 -11.33 -1.17 3.49
N LEU A 38 -12.09 -1.44 4.56
CA LEU A 38 -11.76 -0.98 5.90
C LEU A 38 -10.40 -1.56 6.35
N PHE A 39 -10.16 -2.85 6.11
CA PHE A 39 -8.90 -3.51 6.48
C PHE A 39 -7.73 -3.12 5.58
N VAL A 40 -7.95 -2.94 4.27
CA VAL A 40 -6.92 -2.40 3.37
C VAL A 40 -6.49 -1.00 3.80
N GLY A 41 -7.40 -0.22 4.41
CA GLY A 41 -7.09 1.09 5.01
C GLY A 41 -5.96 1.07 6.05
N ILE A 42 -5.71 -0.07 6.70
CA ILE A 42 -4.57 -0.23 7.65
C ILE A 42 -3.23 0.00 6.93
N ALA A 43 -3.15 -0.27 5.62
CA ALA A 43 -1.97 0.04 4.81
C ALA A 43 -1.58 1.52 4.89
N GLY A 44 -2.55 2.44 5.02
CA GLY A 44 -2.29 3.88 5.13
C GLY A 44 -1.47 4.25 6.38
N GLY A 45 -1.57 3.46 7.45
CA GLY A 45 -0.79 3.66 8.68
C GLY A 45 0.71 3.43 8.49
N SER A 46 1.12 2.69 7.46
CA SER A 46 2.53 2.46 7.14
C SER A 46 3.28 3.75 6.79
N PHE A 47 2.58 4.79 6.32
CA PHE A 47 3.18 6.08 5.98
C PHE A 47 3.86 6.72 7.20
N VAL A 48 3.15 6.80 8.34
CA VAL A 48 3.66 7.42 9.57
C VAL A 48 4.88 6.67 10.10
N VAL A 49 4.85 5.35 10.02
CA VAL A 49 5.95 4.47 10.46
C VAL A 49 7.19 4.69 9.58
N CYS A 50 6.99 4.79 8.26
CA CYS A 50 8.05 5.03 7.30
C CYS A 50 8.73 6.39 7.56
N GLN A 51 7.93 7.44 7.78
CA GLN A 51 8.44 8.79 8.09
C GLN A 51 9.23 8.85 9.40
N TYR A 52 8.76 8.14 10.44
CA TYR A 52 9.50 8.01 11.70
C TYR A 52 10.82 7.27 11.49
N TRP A 53 10.80 6.17 10.73
CA TRP A 53 11.98 5.35 10.48
C TRP A 53 13.06 6.09 9.69
N THR A 54 12.70 6.77 8.61
CA THR A 54 13.63 7.56 7.79
C THR A 54 14.24 8.72 8.58
N SER A 55 13.43 9.42 9.38
CA SER A 55 13.92 10.49 10.26
C SER A 55 14.91 10.01 11.32
N SER A 56 14.86 8.73 11.72
CA SER A 56 15.81 8.13 12.66
C SER A 56 17.15 7.74 12.01
N MET A 57 17.20 7.60 10.68
CA MET A 57 18.37 7.13 9.94
C MET A 57 19.23 8.29 9.40
N PHE A 58 18.66 9.48 9.23
CA PHE A 58 19.31 10.66 8.64
C PHE A 58 19.48 11.79 9.66
N THR A 59 20.51 12.62 9.47
CA THR A 59 20.72 13.81 10.29
C THR A 59 19.64 14.86 10.01
N ARG A 60 19.37 15.73 10.99
CA ARG A 60 18.28 16.73 10.91
C ARG A 60 18.33 17.65 9.70
N GLU A 61 19.52 17.92 9.18
CA GLU A 61 19.73 18.78 8.01
C GLU A 61 19.20 18.15 6.71
N VAL A 62 19.24 16.81 6.59
CA VAL A 62 18.81 16.07 5.40
C VAL A 62 17.59 15.19 5.62
N ALA A 63 17.10 15.08 6.86
CA ALA A 63 15.94 14.26 7.20
C ALA A 63 14.67 14.71 6.45
N GLY A 64 14.50 16.03 6.24
CA GLY A 64 13.37 16.57 5.48
C GLY A 64 13.37 16.12 4.01
N THR A 65 14.52 16.16 3.35
CA THR A 65 14.69 15.72 1.96
C THR A 65 14.52 14.22 1.83
N ALA A 66 15.06 13.44 2.77
CA ALA A 66 14.87 11.98 2.81
C ALA A 66 13.39 11.61 2.97
N ASN A 67 12.69 12.26 3.90
CA ASN A 67 11.26 12.08 4.13
C ASN A 67 10.41 12.44 2.92
N ALA A 68 10.74 13.53 2.23
CA ALA A 68 10.08 13.96 1.01
C ALA A 68 10.26 12.95 -0.14
N LEU A 69 11.46 12.41 -0.32
CA LEU A 69 11.73 11.38 -1.33
C LEU A 69 10.91 10.12 -1.06
N VAL A 70 10.92 9.62 0.18
CA VAL A 70 10.20 8.39 0.56
C VAL A 70 8.68 8.61 0.50
N ALA A 71 8.18 9.78 0.90
CA ALA A 71 6.77 10.14 0.72
C ALA A 71 6.37 10.19 -0.76
N GLY A 72 7.20 10.80 -1.59
CA GLY A 72 7.00 10.88 -3.04
C GLY A 72 6.91 9.49 -3.67
N TRP A 73 7.84 8.60 -3.31
CA TRP A 73 7.84 7.21 -3.78
C TRP A 73 6.60 6.43 -3.32
N GLY A 74 6.15 6.66 -2.07
CA GLY A 74 4.91 6.08 -1.55
C GLY A 74 3.68 6.48 -2.37
N ASN A 75 3.55 7.77 -2.70
CA ASN A 75 2.44 8.27 -3.52
C ASN A 75 2.51 7.79 -4.97
N LEU A 76 3.71 7.69 -5.55
CA LEU A 76 3.93 7.12 -6.88
C LEU A 76 3.34 5.71 -6.99
N GLY A 77 3.51 4.87 -5.97
CA GLY A 77 2.97 3.51 -5.94
C GLY A 77 1.45 3.44 -6.16
N GLY A 78 0.70 4.41 -5.62
CA GLY A 78 -0.75 4.51 -5.84
C GLY A 78 -1.11 4.80 -7.30
N GLY A 79 -0.35 5.70 -7.94
CA GLY A 79 -0.53 6.01 -9.37
C GLY A 79 -0.15 4.84 -10.28
N VAL A 80 1.01 4.21 -10.02
CA VAL A 80 1.49 3.04 -10.77
C VAL A 80 0.49 1.88 -10.68
N THR A 81 -0.08 1.64 -9.49
CA THR A 81 -1.09 0.58 -9.32
C THR A 81 -2.31 0.82 -10.20
N GLN A 82 -2.80 2.06 -10.28
CA GLN A 82 -3.95 2.39 -11.12
C GLN A 82 -3.64 2.20 -12.62
N VAL A 83 -2.46 2.61 -13.06
CA VAL A 83 -2.02 2.41 -14.45
C VAL A 83 -1.90 0.93 -14.78
N ILE A 84 -1.26 0.13 -13.93
CA ILE A 84 -1.10 -1.30 -14.18
C ILE A 84 -2.45 -2.02 -14.17
N MET A 85 -3.30 -1.76 -13.17
CA MET A 85 -4.60 -2.42 -13.05
C MET A 85 -5.53 -2.05 -14.21
N GLY A 86 -5.62 -0.76 -14.54
CA GLY A 86 -6.53 -0.25 -15.57
C GLY A 86 -6.04 -0.45 -17.00
N SER A 87 -4.75 -0.21 -17.26
CA SER A 87 -4.20 -0.17 -18.62
C SER A 87 -3.56 -1.49 -19.06
N VAL A 88 -3.20 -2.38 -18.13
CA VAL A 88 -2.54 -3.66 -18.45
C VAL A 88 -3.40 -4.85 -18.04
N LEU A 89 -3.73 -4.96 -16.75
CA LEU A 89 -4.42 -6.14 -16.22
C LEU A 89 -5.86 -6.26 -16.74
N PHE A 90 -6.62 -5.17 -16.71
CA PHE A 90 -8.00 -5.16 -17.19
C PHE A 90 -8.15 -5.54 -18.68
N PRO A 91 -7.41 -4.94 -19.64
CA PRO A 91 -7.49 -5.37 -21.04
C PRO A 91 -6.94 -6.79 -21.25
N LEU A 92 -5.93 -7.22 -20.50
CA LEU A 92 -5.43 -8.59 -20.55
C LEU A 92 -6.51 -9.60 -20.12
N PHE A 93 -7.18 -9.36 -18.99
CA PHE A 93 -8.28 -10.23 -18.55
C PHE A 93 -9.47 -10.20 -19.51
N LYS A 94 -9.77 -9.04 -20.10
CA LYS A 94 -10.78 -8.94 -21.15
C LYS A 94 -10.41 -9.76 -22.39
N TRP A 95 -9.14 -9.81 -22.78
CA TRP A 95 -8.68 -10.63 -23.90
C TRP A 95 -8.67 -12.13 -23.58
N MET A 96 -8.37 -12.51 -22.34
CA MET A 96 -8.32 -13.92 -21.90
C MET A 96 -9.69 -14.53 -21.60
N TYR A 97 -10.61 -13.75 -21.02
CA TYR A 97 -11.93 -14.23 -20.56
C TYR A 97 -13.10 -13.65 -21.36
N GLY A 98 -12.87 -12.65 -22.20
CA GLY A 98 -13.83 -12.23 -23.20
C GLY A 98 -13.76 -13.21 -24.37
N GLU A 99 -14.79 -14.02 -24.54
CA GLU A 99 -15.05 -14.61 -25.85
C GLU A 99 -15.15 -13.46 -26.89
N VAL A 100 -14.67 -13.77 -28.10
CA VAL A 100 -14.65 -12.95 -29.32
C VAL A 100 -15.76 -11.89 -29.39
#